data_AF-A0A897N7B5-F1
#
_entry.id   AF-A0A897N7B5-F1
#
_cell.length_a   1.000
_cell.length_b   1.000
_cell.length_c   1.000
_cell.angle_alpha   90.00
_cell.angle_beta   90.00
_cell.angle_gamma   90.00
#
_symmetry.space_group_name_H-M   'P 1'
#
loop_
_entity.id
_entity.type
_entity.pdbx_description
1 polymer ?
#
loop_
_entity_poly.entity_id
_entity_poly.type
_entity_poly.pdbx_seq_one_letter_code
_entity_poly.pdbx_strand_id
1 'polypeptide(L)'
;MKRAEERETLPETHVGDLLRANRVDVSMLLIRGEAGGTALTGTLYEPGDDPPSFSGAPDDGAPYVWVCDSFYEVASGGQVQRIGDREVNVAFESPSPRGFETREQAIEAAKDHVRTQFQRIGLDSEDVTVAVEQP
;
A
#
# COMPACT_ATOMS: atom_id res chain seq x y z
N MET A 1 -14.02 -70.62 6.66
CA MET A 1 -13.97 -69.47 5.73
C MET A 1 -15.08 -68.48 6.09
N LYS A 2 -14.74 -67.37 6.74
CA LYS A 2 -15.52 -66.12 6.71
C LYS A 2 -14.49 -65.01 6.59
N ARG A 3 -14.43 -64.36 5.42
CA ARG A 3 -13.65 -63.13 5.21
C ARG A 3 -14.45 -61.99 5.81
N ALA A 4 -13.85 -61.23 6.71
CA ALA A 4 -14.36 -59.92 7.10
C ALA A 4 -13.72 -58.90 6.14
N GLU A 5 -14.55 -58.08 5.51
CA GLU A 5 -14.14 -56.97 4.65
C GLU A 5 -13.50 -55.87 5.50
N GLU A 6 -12.20 -55.65 5.31
CA GLU A 6 -11.53 -54.41 5.72
C GLU A 6 -12.04 -53.29 4.81
N ARG A 7 -12.80 -52.35 5.38
CA ARG A 7 -13.16 -51.10 4.71
C ARG A 7 -11.99 -50.13 4.88
N GLU A 8 -11.29 -49.87 3.79
CA GLU A 8 -10.35 -48.75 3.68
C GLU A 8 -11.11 -47.43 3.85
N THR A 9 -10.94 -46.79 5.00
CA THR A 9 -11.30 -45.38 5.21
C THR A 9 -10.33 -44.52 4.42
N LEU A 10 -10.78 -44.02 3.27
CA LEU A 10 -10.12 -42.91 2.58
C LEU A 10 -10.18 -41.65 3.46
N PRO A 11 -9.11 -40.84 3.53
CA PRO A 11 -9.15 -39.61 4.32
C PRO A 11 -10.17 -38.64 3.69
N GLU A 12 -11.15 -38.24 4.49
CA GLU A 12 -12.07 -37.16 4.16
C GLU A 12 -11.28 -35.85 4.11
N THR A 13 -10.82 -35.48 2.92
CA THR A 13 -10.31 -34.14 2.67
C THR A 13 -11.44 -33.15 2.97
N HIS A 14 -11.34 -32.48 4.10
CA HIS A 14 -12.33 -31.48 4.51
C HIS A 14 -12.35 -30.38 3.46
N VAL A 15 -13.54 -30.11 2.89
CA VAL A 15 -13.77 -29.00 1.95
C VAL A 15 -13.31 -27.65 2.52
N GLY A 16 -13.19 -27.55 3.85
CA GLY A 16 -12.61 -26.39 4.55
C GLY A 16 -11.11 -26.15 4.29
N ASP A 17 -10.31 -27.19 4.00
CA ASP A 17 -8.87 -27.04 3.74
C ASP A 17 -8.59 -26.55 2.31
N LEU A 18 -9.43 -26.90 1.34
CA LEU A 18 -9.32 -26.41 -0.04
C LEU A 18 -9.71 -24.93 -0.18
N LEU A 19 -10.57 -24.41 0.70
CA LEU A 19 -10.94 -22.98 0.72
C LEU A 19 -9.85 -22.08 1.33
N ARG A 20 -8.90 -22.65 2.09
CA ARG A 20 -7.69 -21.92 2.52
C ARG A 20 -6.63 -21.83 1.42
N ALA A 21 -6.60 -22.78 0.49
CA ALA A 21 -5.59 -22.84 -0.57
C ALA A 21 -5.89 -21.95 -1.79
N ASN A 22 -7.04 -21.27 -1.82
CA ASN A 22 -7.51 -20.50 -2.98
C ASN A 22 -7.89 -19.05 -2.63
N ARG A 23 -7.46 -18.56 -1.47
CA ARG A 23 -7.36 -17.12 -1.27
C ARG A 23 -6.12 -16.70 -2.04
N VAL A 24 -6.29 -15.93 -3.11
CA VAL A 24 -5.22 -15.00 -3.50
C VAL A 24 -5.00 -14.18 -2.24
N ASP A 25 -3.90 -14.41 -1.53
CA ASP A 25 -3.52 -13.64 -0.34
C ASP A 25 -3.08 -12.28 -0.86
N VAL A 26 -4.07 -11.46 -1.25
CA VAL A 26 -3.82 -10.11 -1.74
C VAL A 26 -3.30 -9.33 -0.53
N SER A 27 -2.00 -9.20 -0.44
CA SER A 27 -1.26 -8.81 0.77
C SER A 27 -0.92 -7.31 0.72
N MET A 28 -1.83 -6.50 0.19
CA MET A 28 -1.60 -5.05 0.09
C MET A 28 -1.56 -4.40 1.47
N LEU A 29 -0.72 -3.38 1.62
CA LEU A 29 -0.69 -2.52 2.81
C LEU A 29 -1.12 -1.11 2.47
N LEU A 30 -2.00 -0.56 3.30
CA LEU A 30 -2.31 0.84 3.34
C LEU A 30 -1.29 1.56 4.20
N ILE A 31 -0.60 2.56 3.64
CA ILE A 31 0.31 3.41 4.41
C ILE A 31 -0.25 4.82 4.40
N ARG A 32 -0.55 5.33 5.59
CA ARG A 32 -1.25 6.59 5.79
C ARG A 32 -0.46 7.51 6.69
N GLY A 33 -0.17 8.72 6.21
CA GLY A 33 0.39 9.81 6.99
C GLY A 33 -0.66 10.83 7.38
N GLU A 34 -0.57 11.36 8.59
CA GLU A 34 -1.41 12.45 9.08
C GLU A 34 -0.57 13.53 9.75
N ALA A 35 -0.84 14.78 9.39
CA ALA A 35 -0.31 15.98 10.05
C ALA A 35 -1.14 17.20 9.67
N GLY A 36 -1.15 18.23 10.53
CA GLY A 36 -1.80 19.51 10.23
C GLY A 36 -3.29 19.42 9.89
N GLY A 37 -3.99 18.37 10.34
CA GLY A 37 -5.41 18.14 10.03
C GLY A 37 -5.70 17.63 8.61
N THR A 38 -4.68 17.23 7.86
CA THR A 38 -4.82 16.53 6.57
C THR A 38 -4.17 15.15 6.60
N ALA A 39 -4.43 14.34 5.58
CA ALA A 39 -3.88 13.00 5.43
C ALA A 39 -3.42 12.72 4.00
N LEU A 40 -2.37 11.91 3.89
CA LEU A 40 -1.91 11.31 2.64
C LEU A 40 -1.95 9.80 2.78
N THR A 41 -2.42 9.12 1.75
CA THR A 41 -2.48 7.68 1.71
C THR A 41 -1.85 7.16 0.43
N GLY A 42 -1.11 6.06 0.54
CA GLY A 42 -0.70 5.25 -0.60
C GLY A 42 -0.80 3.77 -0.28
N THR A 43 -0.58 2.95 -1.31
CA THR A 43 -0.68 1.49 -1.23
C THR A 43 0.65 0.86 -1.56
N LEU A 44 1.10 -0.04 -0.69
CA LEU A 44 2.21 -0.94 -0.96
C LEU A 44 1.64 -2.29 -1.39
N TYR A 45 1.95 -2.69 -2.63
CA TYR A 45 1.62 -3.97 -3.20
C TYR A 45 2.74 -4.97 -2.86
N GLU A 46 2.37 -6.13 -2.33
CA GLU A 46 3.26 -7.23 -1.96
C GLU A 46 3.32 -8.30 -3.08
N PRO A 47 4.24 -9.28 -3.00
CA PRO A 47 4.37 -10.31 -4.04
C PRO A 47 3.06 -11.06 -4.27
N GLY A 48 2.58 -11.07 -5.52
CA GLY A 48 1.32 -11.71 -5.90
C GLY A 48 0.14 -10.75 -6.01
N ASP A 49 0.30 -9.48 -5.63
CA ASP A 49 -0.67 -8.42 -5.91
C ASP A 49 -0.51 -7.87 -7.33
N ASP A 50 -1.60 -7.26 -7.87
CA ASP A 50 -1.60 -6.56 -9.15
C ASP A 50 -1.57 -5.04 -8.94
N PRO A 51 -0.39 -4.37 -9.00
CA PRO A 51 -0.31 -2.92 -8.88
C PRO A 51 -0.87 -2.22 -10.12
N PRO A 52 -1.41 -0.99 -9.96
CA PRO A 52 -1.81 -0.18 -11.11
C PRO A 52 -0.60 0.20 -11.96
N SER A 53 -0.76 0.10 -13.29
CA SER A 53 0.24 0.53 -14.26
C SER A 53 -0.02 1.97 -14.70
N PHE A 54 1.04 2.77 -14.80
CA PHE A 54 0.99 4.16 -15.26
C PHE A 54 1.89 4.34 -16.47
N SER A 55 1.40 5.09 -17.46
CA SER A 55 2.13 5.32 -18.71
C SER A 55 3.47 6.01 -18.42
N GLY A 56 4.57 5.38 -18.85
CA GLY A 56 5.93 5.88 -18.65
C GLY A 56 6.58 5.52 -17.32
N ALA A 57 5.87 4.85 -16.42
CA ALA A 57 6.48 4.26 -15.24
C ALA A 57 7.36 3.07 -15.65
N PRO A 58 8.58 2.94 -15.10
CA PRO A 58 9.36 1.73 -15.29
C PRO A 58 8.60 0.53 -14.71
N ASP A 59 8.43 -0.51 -15.52
CA ASP A 59 8.08 -1.84 -15.01
C ASP A 59 9.39 -2.50 -14.58
N ASP A 60 9.68 -2.42 -13.28
CA ASP A 60 10.93 -2.93 -12.71
C ASP A 60 10.83 -4.40 -12.29
N GLY A 61 9.64 -5.02 -12.39
CA GLY A 61 9.41 -6.40 -11.96
C GLY A 61 9.71 -6.64 -10.48
N ALA A 62 9.76 -5.57 -9.68
CA ALA A 62 10.13 -5.68 -8.29
C ALA A 62 9.03 -6.41 -7.49
N PRO A 63 9.41 -7.23 -6.49
CA PRO A 63 8.46 -7.98 -5.70
C PRO A 63 7.53 -7.11 -4.84
N TYR A 64 7.96 -5.89 -4.47
CA TYR A 64 7.16 -4.95 -3.68
C TYR A 64 7.05 -3.63 -4.44
N VAL A 65 5.83 -3.13 -4.62
CA VAL A 65 5.59 -1.91 -5.42
C VAL A 65 4.83 -0.89 -4.59
N TRP A 66 5.47 0.25 -4.30
CA TRP A 66 4.83 1.38 -3.63
C TRP A 66 4.18 2.32 -4.64
N VAL A 67 2.91 2.65 -4.42
CA VAL A 67 2.16 3.60 -5.23
C VAL A 67 1.54 4.66 -4.31
N CYS A 68 1.88 5.92 -4.53
CA CYS A 68 1.32 7.05 -3.82
C CYS A 68 1.41 8.30 -4.69
N ASP A 69 0.35 9.10 -4.67
CA ASP A 69 0.36 10.41 -5.31
C ASP A 69 1.41 11.31 -4.64
N SER A 70 1.96 12.21 -5.44
CA SER A 70 2.76 13.32 -4.92
C SER A 70 1.94 14.60 -4.99
N PHE A 71 2.16 15.49 -4.02
CA PHE A 71 1.53 16.79 -4.03
C PHE A 71 2.49 17.89 -3.60
N TYR A 72 2.17 19.12 -4.00
CA TYR A 72 3.00 20.29 -3.72
C TYR A 72 2.13 21.55 -3.65
N GLU A 73 2.61 22.53 -2.90
CA GLU A 73 2.00 23.85 -2.84
C GLU A 73 2.22 24.60 -4.16
N VAL A 74 1.17 25.28 -4.64
CA VAL A 74 1.22 26.13 -5.84
C VAL A 74 0.73 27.53 -5.53
N ALA A 75 1.25 28.53 -6.23
CA ALA A 75 0.85 29.93 -6.02
C ALA A 75 -0.62 30.19 -6.38
N SER A 76 -1.18 29.45 -7.33
CA SER A 76 -2.57 29.60 -7.80
C SER A 76 -3.06 28.33 -8.52
N GLY A 77 -4.37 28.07 -8.50
CA GLY A 77 -4.96 26.85 -9.05
C GLY A 77 -4.96 25.71 -8.04
N GLY A 78 -5.09 24.45 -8.48
CA GLY A 78 -5.10 23.30 -7.58
C GLY A 78 -6.34 23.22 -6.67
N GLN A 79 -6.24 22.39 -5.64
CA GLN A 79 -7.26 22.21 -4.61
C GLN A 79 -6.86 22.97 -3.34
N VAL A 80 -7.77 23.80 -2.81
CA VAL A 80 -7.56 24.46 -1.52
C VAL A 80 -7.62 23.43 -0.40
N GLN A 81 -6.58 23.36 0.42
CA GLN A 81 -6.52 22.56 1.63
C GLN A 81 -6.20 23.45 2.84
N ARG A 82 -6.81 23.12 3.97
CA ARG A 82 -6.46 23.74 5.25
C ARG A 82 -5.44 22.90 5.98
N ILE A 83 -4.29 23.49 6.25
CA ILE A 83 -3.16 22.86 6.92
C ILE A 83 -2.92 23.64 8.21
N GLY A 84 -3.33 23.10 9.35
CA GLY A 84 -3.34 23.85 10.61
C GLY A 84 -4.22 25.10 10.50
N ASP A 85 -3.60 26.28 10.61
CA ASP A 85 -4.23 27.60 10.53
C ASP A 85 -4.11 28.30 9.16
N ARG A 86 -3.39 27.69 8.20
CA ARG A 86 -3.20 28.25 6.85
C ARG A 86 -4.04 27.53 5.81
N GLU A 87 -4.45 28.28 4.78
CA GLU A 87 -4.99 27.71 3.54
C GLU A 87 -3.91 27.71 2.47
N VAL A 88 -3.74 26.58 1.80
CA VAL A 88 -2.76 26.41 0.71
C VAL A 88 -3.45 25.82 -0.51
N ASN A 89 -2.98 26.19 -1.69
CA ASN A 89 -3.39 25.57 -2.94
C ASN A 89 -2.47 24.39 -3.22
N VAL A 90 -3.02 23.19 -3.35
CA VAL A 90 -2.27 21.96 -3.57
C VAL A 90 -2.52 21.42 -4.97
N ALA A 91 -1.46 21.15 -5.71
CA ALA A 91 -1.54 20.41 -6.96
C ALA A 91 -1.10 18.96 -6.74
N PHE A 92 -1.75 18.04 -7.46
CA PHE A 92 -1.43 16.61 -7.45
C PHE A 92 -0.71 16.23 -8.75
N GLU A 93 0.28 15.37 -8.60
CA GLU A 93 0.96 14.73 -9.72
C GLU A 93 0.58 13.26 -9.76
N SER A 94 0.38 12.73 -10.97
CA SER A 94 0.12 11.32 -11.19
C SER A 94 1.15 10.46 -10.46
N PRO A 95 0.72 9.37 -9.82
CA PRO A 95 1.62 8.56 -9.03
C PRO A 95 2.61 7.86 -9.95
N SER A 96 3.86 7.76 -9.48
CA SER A 96 4.91 6.97 -10.12
C SER A 96 5.22 5.78 -9.22
N PRO A 97 4.87 4.55 -9.63
CA PRO A 97 5.22 3.34 -8.91
C PRO A 97 6.72 3.26 -8.63
N ARG A 98 7.08 2.72 -7.46
CA ARG A 98 8.47 2.46 -7.09
C ARG A 98 8.60 1.02 -6.60
N GLY A 99 9.43 0.24 -7.26
CA GLY A 99 9.74 -1.12 -6.86
C GLY A 99 10.83 -1.23 -5.80
N PHE A 100 10.73 -2.27 -4.99
CA PHE A 100 11.69 -2.64 -3.94
C PHE A 100 11.84 -4.16 -3.86
N GLU A 101 13.04 -4.60 -3.44
CA GLU A 101 13.37 -6.02 -3.28
C GLU A 101 12.78 -6.64 -2.01
N THR A 102 12.57 -5.83 -0.97
CA THR A 102 12.12 -6.32 0.34
C THR A 102 10.98 -5.46 0.92
N ARG A 103 10.12 -6.12 1.70
CA ARG A 103 9.00 -5.50 2.40
C ARG A 103 9.43 -4.36 3.31
N GLU A 104 10.49 -4.57 4.08
CA GLU A 104 11.02 -3.58 5.04
C GLU A 104 11.53 -2.33 4.32
N GLN A 105 12.30 -2.51 3.24
CA GLN A 105 12.76 -1.37 2.42
C GLN A 105 11.58 -0.61 1.81
N ALA A 106 10.58 -1.32 1.30
CA ALA A 106 9.40 -0.69 0.73
C ALA A 106 8.61 0.12 1.76
N ILE A 107 8.39 -0.43 2.96
CA ILE A 107 7.68 0.24 4.05
C ILE A 107 8.45 1.49 4.51
N GLU A 108 9.77 1.39 4.72
CA GLU A 108 10.56 2.55 5.15
C GLU A 108 10.61 3.63 4.06
N ALA A 109 10.80 3.25 2.80
CA ALA A 109 10.76 4.20 1.69
C ALA A 109 9.38 4.85 1.52
N ALA A 110 8.30 4.11 1.78
CA ALA A 110 6.95 4.65 1.77
C ALA A 110 6.73 5.66 2.90
N LYS A 111 7.17 5.35 4.13
CA LYS A 111 7.11 6.29 5.27
C LYS A 111 7.90 7.58 4.98
N ASP A 112 9.10 7.45 4.45
CA ASP A 112 9.95 8.59 4.11
C ASP A 112 9.36 9.42 2.97
N HIS A 113 8.76 8.75 1.98
CA HIS A 113 8.03 9.42 0.92
C HIS A 113 6.88 10.25 1.48
N VAL A 114 6.05 9.67 2.35
CA VAL A 114 4.93 10.35 2.99
C VAL A 114 5.41 11.59 3.76
N ARG A 115 6.44 11.46 4.62
CA ARG A 115 7.02 12.59 5.34
C ARG A 115 7.52 13.70 4.42
N THR A 116 8.17 13.32 3.31
CA THR A 116 8.65 14.26 2.30
C THR A 116 7.51 15.05 1.66
N GLN A 117 6.34 14.44 1.41
CA GLN A 117 5.19 15.16 0.85
C GLN A 117 4.65 16.20 1.83
N PHE A 118 4.60 15.90 3.13
CA PHE A 118 4.19 16.87 4.14
C PHE A 118 5.17 18.06 4.28
N GLN A 119 6.49 17.81 4.14
CA GLN A 119 7.48 18.90 4.10
C GLN A 119 7.25 19.87 2.94
N ARG A 120 6.75 19.39 1.79
CA ARG A 120 6.47 20.24 0.60
C ARG A 120 5.33 21.24 0.80
N ILE A 121 4.48 21.03 1.81
CA ILE A 121 3.42 21.96 2.21
C ILE A 121 3.75 22.66 3.53
N GLY A 122 5.02 22.61 3.95
CA GLY A 122 5.56 23.36 5.09
C GLY A 122 5.23 22.77 6.45
N LEU A 123 4.98 21.46 6.55
CA LEU A 123 4.87 20.73 7.82
C LEU A 123 6.20 20.02 8.15
N ASP A 124 6.54 19.96 9.44
CA ASP A 124 7.72 19.21 9.87
C ASP A 124 7.48 17.70 9.68
N SER A 125 8.50 16.98 9.20
CA SER A 125 8.43 15.51 9.10
C SER A 125 8.26 14.82 10.44
N GLU A 126 8.74 15.41 11.53
CA GLU A 126 8.64 14.84 12.88
C GLU A 126 7.20 14.91 13.41
N ASP A 127 6.39 15.86 12.92
CA ASP A 127 4.97 16.00 13.25
C ASP A 127 4.08 14.99 12.48
N VAL A 128 4.64 14.26 11.51
CA VAL A 128 3.89 13.31 10.68
C VAL A 128 3.79 11.97 11.38
N THR A 129 2.56 11.61 11.77
CA THR A 129 2.25 10.26 12.24
C THR A 129 2.00 9.37 11.03
N VAL A 130 2.72 8.25 10.92
CA VAL A 130 2.54 7.28 9.82
C VAL A 130 2.06 5.95 10.36
N ALA A 131 0.93 5.48 9.85
CA ALA A 131 0.35 4.16 10.13
C ALA A 131 0.54 3.23 8.92
N VAL A 132 0.68 1.93 9.20
CA VAL A 132 0.78 0.85 8.20
C VAL A 132 -0.25 -0.20 8.58
N GLU A 133 -1.21 -0.46 7.71
CA GLU A 133 -2.39 -1.28 7.99
C GLU A 133 -2.65 -2.26 6.83
N GLN A 134 -3.22 -3.42 7.15
CA GLN A 134 -3.83 -4.28 6.14
C GLN A 134 -5.30 -3.84 5.97
N PRO A 135 -5.75 -3.60 4.73
CA PRO A 135 -7.12 -3.14 4.45
C PRO A 135 -8.20 -4.20 4.68
#